data_AF-A0A926ZLL5-F1
#
_entry.id   AF-A0A926ZLL5-F1
#
_cell.length_a   1.000
_cell.length_b   1.000
_cell.length_c   1.000
_cell.angle_alpha   90.00
_cell.angle_beta   90.00
_cell.angle_gamma   90.00
#
_symmetry.space_group_name_H-M   'P 1'
#
loop_
_entity.id
_entity.type
_entity.pdbx_description
1 polymer ?
#
loop_
_entity_poly.entity_id
_entity_poly.type
_entity_poly.pdbx_seq_one_letter_code
_entity_poly.pdbx_strand_id
1 'polypeptide(L)' 'MNHDCQQYIINYIEMHRRYELPVEVATAFWWDTPPDRNARQKLERELILKWRSPFNNENWELWCQPFGKFS' A
#
# COMPACT_ATOMS: atom_id res chain seq x y z
N MET A 1 -12.73 -11.07 9.65
CA MET A 1 -11.50 -10.64 8.97
C MET A 1 -11.88 -10.20 7.58
N ASN A 2 -12.17 -8.92 7.40
CA ASN A 2 -12.54 -8.37 6.10
C ASN A 2 -11.25 -8.12 5.32
N HIS A 3 -11.13 -8.66 4.11
CA HIS A 3 -9.90 -8.64 3.32
C HIS A 3 -9.71 -7.27 2.64
N ASP A 4 -9.27 -6.26 3.41
CA ASP A 4 -9.06 -4.90 2.90
C ASP A 4 -8.00 -4.85 1.78
N CYS A 5 -7.03 -5.77 1.77
CA CYS A 5 -5.98 -5.85 0.74
C CYS A 5 -6.52 -6.15 -0.67
N GLN A 6 -7.62 -6.91 -0.79
CA GLN A 6 -8.19 -7.23 -2.10
C GLN A 6 -8.90 -6.01 -2.68
N GLN A 7 -9.74 -5.36 -1.88
CA GLN A 7 -10.43 -4.13 -2.30
C GLN A 7 -9.42 -3.03 -2.65
N TYR A 8 -8.31 -2.99 -1.92
CA TYR A 8 -7.20 -2.10 -2.19
C TYR A 8 -6.60 -2.29 -3.60
N ILE A 9 -6.24 -3.53 -3.98
CA ILE A 9 -5.69 -3.82 -5.31
C ILE A 9 -6.70 -3.45 -6.40
N ILE A 10 -7.98 -3.72 -6.18
CA ILE A 10 -9.05 -3.38 -7.11
C ILE A 10 -9.11 -1.86 -7.34
N ASN A 11 -9.21 -1.07 -6.26
CA ASN A 11 -9.30 0.39 -6.36
C ASN A 11 -8.05 0.99 -7.04
N TYR A 12 -6.86 0.43 -6.77
CA TYR A 12 -5.60 0.84 -7.38
C TYR A 12 -5.61 0.64 -8.90
N ILE A 13 -6.01 -0.55 -9.35
CA ILE A 13 -6.10 -0.90 -10.78
C ILE A 13 -7.17 -0.04 -11.46
N GLU A 14 -8.34 0.15 -10.84
CA GLU A 14 -9.42 0.97 -11.39
C GLU A 14 -9.00 2.43 -11.60
N MET A 15 -8.27 3.01 -10.65
CA MET A 15 -7.76 4.38 -10.76
C MET A 15 -6.82 4.51 -11.95
N HIS A 16 -5.84 3.61 -12.09
CA HIS A 16 -4.90 3.66 -13.21
C HIS A 16 -5.61 3.51 -14.56
N ARG A 17 -6.55 2.55 -14.65
CA ARG A 17 -7.36 2.35 -15.86
C ARG A 17 -8.18 3.58 -16.23
N ARG A 18 -8.78 4.28 -15.26
CA ARG A 18 -9.57 5.50 -15.51
C ARG A 18 -8.75 6.61 -16.19
N TYR A 19 -7.47 6.69 -15.86
CA TYR A 19 -6.55 7.69 -16.43
C TYR A 19 -5.62 7.11 -17.50
N GLU A 20 -5.94 5.93 -18.03
CA GLU A 20 -5.17 5.24 -19.08
C GLU A 20 -3.68 5.05 -18.74
N LEU A 21 -3.38 4.95 -17.44
CA LEU A 21 -2.03 4.70 -16.95
C LEU A 21 -1.74 3.20 -16.95
N PRO A 22 -0.57 2.76 -17.45
CA PRO A 22 -0.11 1.38 -17.28
C PRO A 22 -0.06 1.01 -15.79
N VAL A 23 -0.56 -0.18 -15.46
CA VAL A 23 -0.56 -0.69 -14.09
C VAL A 23 -0.26 -2.18 -14.06
N GLU A 24 0.65 -2.55 -13.18
CA GLU A 24 1.00 -3.94 -12.89
C GLU A 24 0.98 -4.15 -11.38
N VAL A 25 0.49 -5.31 -10.95
CA VAL A 25 0.45 -5.71 -9.55
C VAL A 25 1.13 -7.06 -9.44
N ALA A 26 2.17 -7.12 -8.60
CA ALA A 26 2.91 -8.33 -8.32
C ALA A 26 2.83 -8.69 -6.84
N THR A 27 2.73 -9.98 -6.55
CA THR A 27 2.78 -10.54 -5.21
C THR A 27 3.95 -11.49 -5.13
N ALA A 28 4.85 -11.26 -4.16
CA ALA A 28 6.04 -12.08 -3.96
C ALA A 28 6.25 -12.39 -2.48
N PHE A 29 6.90 -13.53 -2.21
CA PHE A 29 7.38 -13.86 -0.87
C PHE A 29 8.77 -13.27 -0.64
N TRP A 30 8.97 -12.65 0.51
CA TRP A 30 10.27 -12.18 0.95
C TRP A 30 10.85 -13.10 2.03
N TRP A 31 11.76 -13.97 1.60
CA TRP A 31 12.33 -15.04 2.44
C TRP A 31 13.23 -14.53 3.57
N ASP A 32 13.87 -13.38 3.41
CA ASP A 32 14.78 -12.79 4.40
C ASP A 32 14.08 -11.87 5.42
N THR A 33 12.75 -11.94 5.50
CA THR A 33 11.99 -11.11 6.43
C THR A 33 12.37 -11.47 7.88
N PRO A 34 12.69 -10.48 8.74
CA PRO A 34 13.07 -10.75 10.13
C PRO A 34 12.00 -11.59 10.86
N PRO A 35 12.35 -12.60 11.67
CA PRO A 35 11.35 -13.36 12.43
C PRO A 35 10.78 -12.53 13.60
N ASP A 36 11.60 -11.63 14.14
CA ASP A 36 11.21 -10.74 15.22
C ASP A 36 10.14 -9.73 14.77
N ARG A 37 9.12 -9.54 15.60
CA ARG A 37 8.00 -8.65 15.28
C ARG A 37 8.44 -7.19 15.22
N ASN A 38 9.27 -6.74 16.15
CA ASN A 38 9.68 -5.34 16.23
C ASN A 38 10.60 -4.99 15.05
N ALA A 39 11.51 -5.89 14.68
CA ALA A 39 12.36 -5.76 13.51
C ALA A 39 11.54 -5.68 12.22
N ARG A 40 10.50 -6.51 12.06
CA ARG A 40 9.58 -6.41 10.90
C ARG A 40 8.84 -5.09 10.83
N GLN A 41 8.26 -4.64 11.94
CA GLN A 41 7.54 -3.37 11.98
C GLN A 41 8.46 -2.19 11.68
N LYS A 42 9.71 -2.24 12.15
CA LYS A 42 10.72 -1.24 11.81
C LYS A 42 11.03 -1.23 10.31
N LEU A 43 11.28 -2.41 9.73
CA LEU A 43 11.54 -2.56 8.30
C LEU A 43 10.36 -2.08 7.45
N GLU A 44 9.14 -2.47 7.81
CA GLU A 44 7.90 -2.00 7.16
C GLU A 44 7.81 -0.47 7.17
N ARG A 45 8.03 0.16 8.34
CA ARG A 45 8.03 1.61 8.46
C ARG A 45 9.12 2.28 7.61
N GLU A 46 10.32 1.72 7.59
CA GLU A 46 11.42 2.22 6.74
C GLU A 46 11.05 2.16 5.25
N LEU A 47 10.41 1.09 4.80
CA LEU A 47 9.94 0.95 3.42
C LEU A 47 8.82 1.93 3.08
N ILE A 48 7.85 2.11 3.98
CA ILE A 48 6.78 3.10 3.83
C ILE A 48 7.36 4.50 3.67
N LEU A 49 8.33 4.88 4.52
CA LEU A 49 8.96 6.19 4.48
C LEU A 49 9.86 6.39 3.27
N LYS A 50 10.49 5.31 2.77
CA LYS A 50 11.35 5.34 1.58
C LYS A 50 10.54 5.56 0.32
N TRP A 51 9.48 4.77 0.12
CA TRP A 51 8.69 4.79 -1.11
C TRP A 51 7.54 5.79 -1.07
N ARG A 52 7.17 6.25 0.13
CA ARG A 52 6.12 7.24 0.39
C ARG A 52 4.85 6.97 -0.40
N SER A 53 4.45 5.70 -0.44
CA SER A 53 3.25 5.31 -1.18
C SER A 53 2.05 6.11 -0.68
N PRO A 54 1.24 6.71 -1.59
CA PRO A 54 0.05 7.51 -1.23
C PRO A 54 -1.00 6.73 -0.45
N PHE A 55 -0.85 5.41 -0.41
CA PHE A 55 -1.79 4.48 0.19
C PHE A 55 -1.49 4.18 1.65
N ASN A 56 -0.28 4.49 2.13
CA ASN A 56 0.04 4.38 3.56
C ASN A 56 -0.48 5.61 4.29
N ASN A 57 -1.16 5.40 5.43
CA ASN A 57 -1.76 6.47 6.22
C ASN A 57 -0.72 7.51 6.65
N GLU A 58 0.52 7.07 6.87
CA GLU A 58 1.67 7.90 7.18
C GLU A 58 1.99 8.96 6.11
N ASN A 59 1.53 8.75 4.87
CA ASN A 59 1.79 9.66 3.76
C ASN A 59 0.53 10.44 3.33
N TRP A 60 -0.59 10.33 4.04
CA TRP A 60 -1.83 11.05 3.68
C TRP A 60 -1.67 12.57 3.77
N GLU A 61 -0.79 13.10 4.61
CA GLU A 61 -0.49 14.54 4.61
C GLU A 61 0.16 14.99 3.28
N LEU A 62 0.89 14.10 2.61
CA LEU A 62 1.54 14.39 1.33
C LEU A 62 0.60 14.19 0.14
N TRP A 63 -0.26 13.17 0.19
CA TRP A 63 -1.02 12.69 -0.96
C TRP A 63 -2.54 12.73 -0.80
N CYS A 64 -3.04 13.20 0.34
CA CYS A 64 -4.41 13.01 0.81
C CYS A 64 -4.76 11.51 0.99
N GLN A 65 -5.98 11.22 1.46
CA GLN A 65 -6.48 9.85 1.53
C GLN A 65 -7.01 9.43 0.15
N PRO A 66 -6.42 8.43 -0.54
CA PRO A 66 -6.81 8.07 -1.90
C PRO A 66 -8.14 7.31 -1.98
N PHE A 67 -8.48 6.50 -0.96
CA PHE A 67 -9.68 5.68 -0.91
C PHE A 67 -10.37 5.79 0.46
N GLY A 68 -11.13 6.87 0.68
CA GLY A 68 -11.98 7.04 1.86
C GLY A 68 -13.40 6.54 1.61
N LYS A 69 -14.13 6.19 2.67
CA LYS A 69 -15.61 6.22 2.60
C LYS A 69 -15.99 7.70 2.61
N PHE A 70 -16.70 8.17 1.58
CA PHE A 70 -17.43 9.44 1.72
C PHE A 70 -18.42 9.25 2.87
N SER A 71 -18.23 9.99 3.97
CA SER A 71 -19.24 10.15 5.02
C SER A 71 -20.31 11.11 4.57
#